data_AF-A0A497TKU1-F1
#
_entry.id   AF-A0A497TKU1-F1
#
_cell.length_a   1.000
_cell.length_b   1.000
_cell.length_c   1.000
_cell.angle_alpha   90.00
_cell.angle_beta   90.00
_cell.angle_gamma   90.00
#
_symmetry.space_group_name_H-M   'P 1'
#
loop_
_entity.id
_entity.type
_entity.pdbx_description
1 polymer ?
#
loop_
_entity_poly.entity_id
_entity_poly.type
_entity_poly.pdbx_seq_one_letter_code
_entity_poly.pdbx_strand_id
1 'polypeptide(L)'
;MLCSQTWRLLAGLYHCAKEAGGSRRCISLSSLAQVDEKAVSVASTTKKSLGEINYLLRFYVDGQGIRFQSYCPAVTFVAIDLARVVAPNQEKDVFGSKKYRCTFYWVTALIVGCPSLFFSAALSAADGVVNPASVTHQMWRKIRLGELKIEGDHDAVKALVLQGNIPITYDYIATLMRTPNAFGNGPACIVCHSSNDPSRSYRGLDLSSCEGILRGSTEAPARPVISPGKPVESRLVHKLRNNRMPLGVSFLHPTDTESIQKVKKWIDSGAADDEFFKTSVLPLFAEPTAFGSEIACVSCHAGFRDPPNFNEVNLSSYEAIMTGAFSRTNKKQGRPGIPIVIPHEAEKSRLYQRLTENRMPPGINPGEESDHPNTSLLMRWIEQGAWCK
;
A
#
# COMPACT_ATOMS: atom_id res chain seq x y z
N MET A 1 26.44 -54.54 16.88
CA MET A 1 27.12 -54.68 18.19
C MET A 1 27.82 -53.36 18.51
N LEU A 2 27.49 -52.77 19.67
CA LEU A 2 28.16 -51.66 20.42
C LEU A 2 28.24 -50.29 19.70
N CYS A 3 27.59 -49.18 20.10
CA CYS A 3 27.25 -48.53 21.39
C CYS A 3 28.46 -47.99 22.19
N SER A 4 28.55 -46.66 22.35
CA SER A 4 29.14 -45.88 23.48
C SER A 4 29.44 -44.44 23.01
N GLN A 5 28.65 -43.40 23.34
CA GLN A 5 28.63 -42.54 24.55
C GLN A 5 29.67 -41.39 24.61
N THR A 6 29.14 -40.16 24.46
CA THR A 6 29.32 -38.91 25.27
C THR A 6 30.69 -38.55 25.88
N TRP A 7 31.10 -37.27 25.78
CA TRP A 7 31.08 -36.23 26.84
C TRP A 7 31.66 -34.89 26.34
N ARG A 8 31.17 -33.79 26.92
CA ARG A 8 31.45 -32.36 26.64
C ARG A 8 32.85 -31.94 27.09
N LEU A 9 33.40 -30.89 26.47
CA LEU A 9 34.18 -29.86 27.19
C LEU A 9 34.20 -28.52 26.43
N LEU A 10 33.73 -27.48 27.11
CA LEU A 10 33.72 -26.07 26.74
C LEU A 10 35.12 -25.46 26.89
N ALA A 11 35.60 -24.74 25.88
CA ALA A 11 36.74 -23.84 26.01
C ALA A 11 36.24 -22.39 25.96
N GLY A 12 36.28 -21.70 27.10
CA GLY A 12 36.01 -20.26 27.22
C GLY A 12 37.31 -19.46 27.26
N LEU A 13 37.40 -18.41 26.44
CA LEU A 13 38.45 -17.39 26.51
C LEU A 13 38.16 -16.44 27.67
N TYR A 14 39.12 -16.25 28.57
CA TYR A 14 39.07 -15.27 29.65
C TYR A 14 40.01 -14.10 29.32
N HIS A 15 39.56 -12.86 29.54
CA HIS A 15 40.42 -11.67 29.50
C HIS A 15 40.53 -11.11 30.93
N CYS A 16 41.77 -11.00 31.44
CA CYS A 16 42.06 -10.42 32.75
C CYS A 16 42.87 -9.13 32.55
N ALA A 17 42.28 -7.98 32.87
CA ALA A 17 43.02 -6.73 33.01
C ALA A 17 43.35 -6.48 34.49
N LYS A 18 44.52 -5.92 34.76
CA LYS A 18 45.09 -5.68 36.09
C LYS A 18 45.08 -4.17 36.37
N GLU A 19 44.32 -3.72 37.36
CA GLU A 19 44.43 -2.36 37.90
C GLU A 19 45.09 -2.39 39.30
N ALA A 20 45.78 -1.30 39.62
CA ALA A 20 46.55 -1.11 40.84
C ALA A 20 45.60 -0.92 42.04
N GLY A 21 45.51 -1.96 42.89
CA GLY A 21 44.70 -1.97 44.11
C GLY A 21 43.86 -3.23 44.18
N GLY A 22 44.32 -4.23 44.94
CA GLY A 22 43.91 -5.62 44.78
C GLY A 22 42.44 -5.95 45.10
N SER A 23 41.71 -6.45 44.10
CA SER A 23 40.75 -7.57 44.21
C SER A 23 40.38 -8.05 42.79
N ARG A 24 40.47 -9.36 42.52
CA ARG A 24 40.16 -9.95 41.20
C ARG A 24 38.65 -10.22 41.08
N ARG A 25 38.01 -9.78 40.00
CA ARG A 25 36.70 -10.29 39.54
C ARG A 25 36.80 -10.73 38.09
N CYS A 26 36.38 -11.96 37.80
CA CYS A 26 36.18 -12.48 36.44
C CYS A 26 34.66 -12.50 36.18
N ILE A 27 34.22 -12.02 35.01
CA ILE A 27 32.81 -12.05 34.58
C ILE A 27 32.69 -12.92 33.32
N SER A 28 31.69 -13.81 33.31
CA SER A 28 31.32 -14.66 32.17
C SER A 28 30.41 -13.90 31.22
N LEU A 29 30.71 -13.94 29.91
CA LEU A 29 29.89 -13.34 28.85
C LEU A 29 29.14 -14.45 28.10
N SER A 30 27.81 -14.36 28.09
CA SER A 30 26.98 -15.06 27.12
C SER A 30 26.05 -14.06 26.42
N SER A 31 26.04 -14.19 25.10
CA SER A 31 25.10 -13.64 24.10
C SER A 31 25.25 -12.19 23.59
N LEU A 32 25.37 -12.16 22.26
CA LEU A 32 24.93 -11.17 21.27
C LEU A 32 25.74 -9.88 21.04
N ALA A 33 26.19 -9.80 19.80
CA ALA A 33 26.94 -8.74 19.15
C ALA A 33 26.07 -7.52 18.83
N GLN A 34 26.64 -6.32 18.93
CA GLN A 34 27.00 -5.50 17.77
C GLN A 34 27.61 -4.15 18.18
N VAL A 35 28.73 -3.85 17.53
CA VAL A 35 29.15 -2.54 16.96
C VAL A 35 29.54 -1.41 17.92
N ASP A 36 30.71 -0.88 17.56
CA ASP A 36 31.51 0.23 18.02
C ASP A 36 30.80 1.59 17.92
N GLU A 37 30.93 2.43 18.97
CA GLU A 37 31.02 3.89 18.83
C GLU A 37 31.52 4.54 20.13
N LYS A 38 32.73 5.12 20.03
CA LYS A 38 33.29 6.30 20.72
C LYS A 38 32.81 6.66 22.14
N ALA A 39 33.82 6.74 23.01
CA ALA A 39 33.81 7.23 24.38
C ALA A 39 33.03 8.55 24.61
N VAL A 40 32.20 8.55 25.67
CA VAL A 40 31.85 9.75 26.45
C VAL A 40 31.90 9.37 27.93
N SER A 41 32.81 9.99 28.67
CA SER A 41 32.93 9.86 30.13
C SER A 41 31.80 10.64 30.83
N VAL A 42 31.21 10.04 31.87
CA VAL A 42 30.17 10.68 32.71
C VAL A 42 30.83 11.22 33.97
N ALA A 43 30.67 12.52 34.24
CA ALA A 43 31.11 13.16 35.49
C ALA A 43 29.91 13.62 36.34
N SER A 44 29.90 13.13 37.59
CA SER A 44 29.16 13.51 38.81
C SER A 44 27.63 13.78 38.80
N THR A 45 26.96 13.15 39.77
CA THR A 45 25.57 13.38 40.18
C THR A 45 25.54 14.14 41.51
N THR A 46 24.89 15.30 41.56
CA THR A 46 24.57 16.00 42.82
C THR A 46 23.08 15.94 43.13
N LYS A 47 22.75 15.43 44.32
CA LYS A 47 21.39 15.30 44.86
C LYS A 47 21.12 16.49 45.79
N LYS A 48 20.07 17.27 45.54
CA LYS A 48 19.59 18.28 46.51
C LYS A 48 18.07 18.14 46.66
N SER A 49 17.61 17.96 47.90
CA SER A 49 16.20 17.75 48.23
C SER A 49 15.52 19.05 48.64
N LEU A 50 14.46 19.42 47.92
CA LEU A 50 13.43 20.35 48.36
C LEU A 50 12.10 19.75 47.88
N GLY A 51 11.33 19.16 48.80
CA GLY A 51 9.93 18.71 48.60
C GLY A 51 9.70 17.67 47.49
N GLU A 52 9.41 16.43 47.90
CA GLU A 52 9.04 15.24 47.12
C GLU A 52 8.77 15.37 45.60
N ILE A 53 9.79 15.64 44.78
CA ILE A 53 9.87 15.21 43.38
C ILE A 53 11.33 14.92 43.05
N ASN A 54 11.65 13.68 42.66
CA ASN A 54 13.00 13.30 42.24
C ASN A 54 13.21 13.68 40.77
N TYR A 55 14.08 14.65 40.49
CA TYR A 55 14.48 15.00 39.12
C TYR A 55 15.87 14.45 38.79
N LEU A 56 16.03 13.91 37.59
CA LEU A 56 17.31 13.49 37.04
C LEU A 56 17.75 14.52 35.98
N LEU A 57 18.74 15.36 36.30
CA LEU A 57 19.39 16.22 35.30
C LEU A 57 20.69 15.57 34.85
N ARG A 58 20.85 15.39 33.53
CA ARG A 58 22.13 15.08 32.91
C ARG A 58 22.68 16.33 32.24
N PHE A 59 23.97 16.55 32.42
CA PHE A 59 24.71 17.63 31.77
C PHE A 59 25.68 17.03 30.77
N TYR A 60 25.81 17.68 29.63
CA TYR A 60 26.90 17.43 28.70
C TYR A 60 27.47 18.78 28.27
N VAL A 61 28.81 18.84 28.23
CA VAL A 61 29.56 20.00 27.76
C VAL A 61 30.15 19.59 26.42
N ASP A 62 29.75 20.27 25.36
CA ASP A 62 30.47 20.20 24.09
C ASP A 62 31.17 21.54 23.82
N GLY A 63 32.04 21.57 22.80
CA GLY A 63 32.83 22.75 22.44
C GLY A 63 32.02 23.98 22.01
N GLN A 64 30.68 23.95 22.13
CA GLN A 64 29.79 25.08 21.87
C GLN A 64 28.97 25.52 23.11
N GLY A 65 29.15 24.88 24.27
CA GLY A 65 28.54 25.28 25.55
C GLY A 65 27.79 24.16 26.28
N ILE A 66 27.14 24.50 27.41
CA ILE A 66 26.38 23.55 28.24
C ILE A 66 24.95 23.44 27.70
N ARG A 67 24.48 22.21 27.42
CA ARG A 67 23.09 21.94 27.02
C ARG A 67 22.32 21.15 28.08
N PHE A 68 21.01 21.42 28.18
CA PHE A 68 20.09 20.78 29.12
C PHE A 68 19.15 19.81 28.39
N GLN A 69 18.94 18.63 28.97
CA GLN A 69 17.92 17.70 28.51
C GLN A 69 17.08 17.21 29.69
N SER A 70 15.77 17.50 29.67
CA SER A 70 14.79 16.96 30.62
C SER A 70 13.91 15.91 29.93
N TYR A 71 13.49 14.90 30.69
CA TYR A 71 12.57 13.86 30.23
C TYR A 71 11.27 13.91 31.05
N CYS A 72 10.29 14.68 30.57
CA CYS A 72 8.85 14.40 30.73
C CYS A 72 8.02 15.37 29.85
N PRO A 73 6.90 14.93 29.24
CA PRO A 73 6.05 15.79 28.42
C PRO A 73 5.03 16.55 29.28
N ALA A 74 4.69 17.76 28.84
CA ALA A 74 3.66 18.66 29.36
C ALA A 74 4.05 19.59 30.53
N VAL A 75 4.81 20.64 30.22
CA VAL A 75 4.61 22.00 30.78
C VAL A 75 5.04 23.03 29.72
N THR A 76 4.15 23.98 29.41
CA THR A 76 4.41 25.11 28.51
C THR A 76 5.45 26.06 29.13
N PHE A 77 6.60 26.26 28.47
CA PHE A 77 7.53 27.31 28.85
C PHE A 77 7.23 28.58 28.05
N VAL A 78 6.95 29.68 28.78
CA VAL A 78 7.02 31.04 28.24
C VAL A 78 8.51 31.38 28.11
N ALA A 79 8.98 31.62 26.88
CA ALA A 79 10.32 32.13 26.65
C ALA A 79 10.40 33.58 27.13
N ILE A 80 11.31 33.87 28.05
CA ILE A 80 11.73 35.22 28.39
C ILE A 80 13.02 35.48 27.61
N ASP A 81 12.97 36.43 26.67
CA ASP A 81 14.14 36.92 25.95
C ASP A 81 15.11 37.60 26.92
N LEU A 82 16.37 37.16 26.89
CA LEU A 82 17.50 37.84 27.51
C LEU A 82 17.92 39.03 26.63
N ALA A 83 17.36 40.20 26.94
CA ALA A 83 17.84 41.47 26.41
C ALA A 83 19.15 41.88 27.11
N ARG A 84 20.06 42.46 26.31
CA ARG A 84 21.38 43.00 26.65
C ARG A 84 21.40 43.85 27.93
N VAL A 85 22.43 43.60 28.74
CA VAL A 85 22.93 44.49 29.80
C VAL A 85 23.54 45.75 29.19
N VAL A 86 22.99 46.92 29.51
CA VAL A 86 23.68 48.21 29.50
C VAL A 86 23.66 48.76 30.92
N ALA A 87 24.80 49.26 31.36
CA ALA A 87 25.17 49.55 32.76
C ALA A 87 24.27 50.59 33.47
N PRO A 88 24.21 50.54 34.84
CA PRO A 88 23.50 51.50 35.65
C PRO A 88 24.38 52.70 36.04
N ASN A 89 23.78 53.89 36.15
CA ASN A 89 24.31 54.97 36.97
C ASN A 89 23.22 55.43 37.97
N GLN A 90 23.49 55.12 39.24
CA GLN A 90 23.27 55.86 40.49
C GLN A 90 22.30 57.06 40.41
N GLU A 91 21.25 57.13 41.24
CA GLU A 91 21.27 57.66 42.62
C GLU A 91 19.84 57.78 43.23
N LYS A 92 19.79 57.56 44.56
CA LYS A 92 18.87 58.10 45.59
C LYS A 92 17.49 57.47 45.82
N ASP A 93 17.45 56.69 46.90
CA ASP A 93 16.31 56.50 47.79
C ASP A 93 16.12 57.71 48.73
N VAL A 94 14.87 58.18 48.87
CA VAL A 94 14.39 58.97 50.01
C VAL A 94 12.92 58.57 50.29
N PHE A 95 12.71 57.83 51.38
CA PHE A 95 11.49 57.65 52.20
C PHE A 95 10.10 57.39 51.56
N GLY A 96 9.46 56.31 52.03
CA GLY A 96 8.03 56.33 52.40
C GLY A 96 7.09 55.44 51.57
N SER A 97 6.61 54.37 52.21
CA SER A 97 5.65 53.37 51.72
C SER A 97 4.44 53.91 50.94
N LYS A 98 4.11 53.30 49.80
CA LYS A 98 2.73 53.33 49.25
C LYS A 98 2.31 51.99 48.63
N LYS A 99 1.23 51.44 49.18
CA LYS A 99 0.36 50.45 48.54
C LYS A 99 -0.29 51.08 47.30
N TYR A 100 -0.40 50.33 46.20
CA TYR A 100 -1.31 50.67 45.11
C TYR A 100 -2.23 49.51 44.77
N ARG A 101 -3.52 49.75 45.02
CA ARG A 101 -4.67 49.13 44.36
C ARG A 101 -4.68 49.61 42.91
N CYS A 102 -4.91 48.71 41.96
CA CYS A 102 -5.37 49.11 40.61
C CYS A 102 -6.84 48.74 40.46
N THR A 103 -7.64 49.81 40.42
CA THR A 103 -9.07 49.88 40.14
C THR A 103 -9.30 49.69 38.64
N PHE A 104 -10.30 48.90 38.28
CA PHE A 104 -10.82 48.79 36.92
C PHE A 104 -11.46 50.11 36.47
N TYR A 105 -11.09 50.60 35.29
CA TYR A 105 -11.85 51.61 34.55
C TYR A 105 -12.26 51.04 33.21
N TRP A 106 -13.58 50.94 33.01
CA TRP A 106 -14.19 50.78 31.71
C TRP A 106 -14.14 52.11 30.98
N VAL A 107 -13.61 52.13 29.75
CA VAL A 107 -13.80 53.23 28.82
C VAL A 107 -14.39 52.66 27.54
N THR A 108 -15.65 53.01 27.30
CA THR A 108 -16.37 52.84 26.05
C THR A 108 -15.78 53.76 24.99
N ALA A 109 -15.48 53.21 23.80
CA ALA A 109 -15.07 54.00 22.64
C ALA A 109 -16.13 53.89 21.54
N LEU A 110 -16.65 55.07 21.18
CA LEU A 110 -17.57 55.34 20.07
C LEU A 110 -16.95 54.97 18.72
N ILE A 111 -17.79 54.40 17.85
CA ILE A 111 -17.48 54.14 16.44
C ILE A 111 -17.77 55.42 15.66
N VAL A 112 -16.74 56.01 15.08
CA VAL A 112 -16.84 57.00 13.99
C VAL A 112 -16.07 56.44 12.80
N GLY A 113 -16.77 56.22 11.70
CA GLY A 113 -16.25 55.60 10.49
C GLY A 113 -15.28 56.51 9.72
N CYS A 114 -14.19 55.93 9.24
CA CYS A 114 -13.37 56.46 8.16
C CYS A 114 -12.99 55.30 7.23
N PRO A 115 -13.19 55.40 5.91
CA PRO A 115 -12.94 54.31 4.98
C PRO A 115 -11.51 54.40 4.48
N SER A 116 -10.66 53.48 4.94
CA SER A 116 -9.30 53.33 4.42
C SER A 116 -8.93 51.86 4.35
N LEU A 117 -8.99 51.34 3.13
CA LEU A 117 -8.17 50.28 2.54
C LEU A 117 -7.47 49.36 3.55
N PHE A 118 -8.15 48.27 3.94
CA PHE A 118 -7.50 47.12 4.53
C PHE A 118 -6.73 46.37 3.43
N PHE A 119 -5.44 46.67 3.31
CA PHE A 119 -4.48 45.71 2.80
C PHE A 119 -4.34 44.63 3.89
N SER A 120 -5.11 43.55 3.78
CA SER A 120 -4.86 42.34 4.56
C SER A 120 -3.56 41.72 4.05
N ALA A 121 -2.43 42.12 4.64
CA ALA A 121 -1.24 41.29 4.63
C ALA A 121 -1.59 40.04 5.46
N ALA A 122 -2.09 39.02 4.77
CA ALA A 122 -2.12 37.68 5.32
C ALA A 122 -0.68 37.34 5.67
N LEU A 123 -0.39 37.29 6.97
CA LEU A 123 0.81 36.68 7.49
C LEU A 123 0.68 35.21 7.11
N SER A 124 1.21 34.84 5.94
CA SER A 124 1.45 33.46 5.61
C SER A 124 2.38 32.97 6.70
N ALA A 125 1.83 32.22 7.65
CA ALA A 125 2.64 31.25 8.36
C ALA A 125 3.40 30.53 7.26
N ALA A 126 4.72 30.69 7.25
CA ALA A 126 5.56 29.86 6.44
C ALA A 126 5.17 28.43 6.81
N ASP A 127 4.56 27.71 5.87
CA ASP A 127 4.38 26.28 5.97
C ASP A 127 5.79 25.72 6.17
N GLY A 128 6.16 25.53 7.44
CA GLY A 128 7.35 24.82 7.81
C GLY A 128 7.23 23.49 7.12
N VAL A 129 8.11 23.23 6.16
CA VAL A 129 8.17 21.99 5.41
C VAL A 129 8.14 20.87 6.44
N VAL A 130 6.98 20.26 6.63
CA VAL A 130 6.83 19.05 7.44
C VAL A 130 7.59 18.02 6.63
N ASN A 131 8.84 17.80 7.02
CA ASN A 131 9.68 16.79 6.39
C ASN A 131 8.89 15.48 6.55
N PRO A 132 8.37 14.88 5.46
CA PRO A 132 7.54 13.71 5.59
C PRO A 132 8.37 12.68 6.33
N ALA A 133 7.89 12.26 7.49
CA ALA A 133 8.65 11.37 8.34
C ALA A 133 9.15 10.18 7.51
N SER A 134 10.41 9.77 7.69
CA SER A 134 10.99 8.69 6.87
C SER A 134 10.10 7.45 6.89
N VAL A 135 10.16 6.62 5.84
CA VAL A 135 9.39 5.36 5.79
C VAL A 135 9.59 4.50 7.05
N THR A 136 10.80 4.52 7.61
CA THR A 136 11.12 3.89 8.90
C THR A 136 10.35 4.51 10.07
N HIS A 137 10.29 5.84 10.15
CA HIS A 137 9.50 6.51 11.19
C HIS A 137 8.00 6.23 11.05
N GLN A 138 7.47 6.26 9.82
CA GLN A 138 6.08 5.93 9.55
C GLN A 138 5.74 4.49 9.95
N MET A 139 6.61 3.54 9.61
CA MET A 139 6.48 2.14 10.01
C MET A 139 6.46 2.00 11.53
N TRP A 140 7.43 2.61 12.24
CA TRP A 140 7.47 2.58 13.70
C TRP A 140 6.22 3.17 14.34
N ARG A 141 5.69 4.27 13.80
CA ARG A 141 4.42 4.85 14.25
C ARG A 141 3.26 3.86 14.09
N LYS A 142 3.13 3.22 12.93
CA LYS A 142 2.08 2.20 12.69
C LYS A 142 2.19 1.00 13.62
N ILE A 143 3.41 0.52 13.90
CA ILE A 143 3.66 -0.54 14.88
C ILE A 143 3.17 -0.12 16.26
N ARG A 144 3.54 1.09 16.71
CA ARG A 144 3.15 1.61 18.03
C ARG A 144 1.65 1.83 18.18
N LEU A 145 0.97 2.14 17.08
CA LEU A 145 -0.49 2.32 17.04
C LEU A 145 -1.26 1.00 16.83
N GLY A 146 -0.56 -0.13 16.62
CA GLY A 146 -1.21 -1.41 16.30
C GLY A 146 -1.89 -1.43 14.92
N GLU A 147 -1.53 -0.49 14.05
CA GLU A 147 -2.08 -0.33 12.69
C GLU A 147 -1.41 -1.26 11.67
N LEU A 148 -0.23 -1.80 12.00
CA LEU A 148 0.50 -2.75 11.16
C LEU A 148 0.13 -4.18 11.55
N LYS A 149 -0.63 -4.86 10.70
CA LYS A 149 -0.95 -6.29 10.83
C LYS A 149 -0.25 -7.07 9.73
N ILE A 150 0.58 -8.03 10.11
CA ILE A 150 1.30 -8.95 9.22
C ILE A 150 0.99 -10.35 9.75
N GLU A 151 0.05 -11.04 9.13
CA GLU A 151 -0.45 -12.34 9.59
C GLU A 151 -0.18 -13.45 8.55
N GLY A 152 0.04 -13.10 7.27
CA GLY A 152 0.46 -14.01 6.21
C GLY A 152 1.71 -13.55 5.44
N ASP A 153 2.32 -14.46 4.69
CA ASP A 153 3.59 -14.25 3.98
C ASP A 153 3.54 -13.09 2.97
N HIS A 154 2.37 -12.78 2.42
CA HIS A 154 2.16 -11.70 1.46
C HIS A 154 1.78 -10.35 2.12
N ASP A 155 1.49 -10.33 3.42
CA ASP A 155 1.09 -9.11 4.13
C ASP A 155 2.24 -8.11 4.25
N ALA A 156 3.49 -8.55 4.21
CA ALA A 156 4.64 -7.63 4.19
C ALA A 156 4.58 -6.67 2.99
N VAL A 157 4.25 -7.17 1.79
CA VAL A 157 4.10 -6.34 0.60
C VAL A 157 2.97 -5.34 0.77
N LYS A 158 1.81 -5.80 1.26
CA LYS A 158 0.65 -4.94 1.49
C LYS A 158 0.93 -3.87 2.55
N ALA A 159 1.47 -4.27 3.69
CA ALA A 159 1.61 -3.44 4.87
C ALA A 159 2.81 -2.48 4.78
N LEU A 160 3.93 -2.92 4.20
CA LEU A 160 5.17 -2.14 4.15
C LEU A 160 5.36 -1.41 2.81
N VAL A 161 5.04 -2.05 1.69
CA VAL A 161 5.26 -1.46 0.36
C VAL A 161 4.05 -0.64 -0.07
N LEU A 162 2.86 -1.26 -0.14
CA LEU A 162 1.67 -0.61 -0.69
C LEU A 162 1.16 0.52 0.22
N GLN A 163 1.03 0.27 1.53
CA GLN A 163 0.62 1.32 2.48
C GLN A 163 1.73 2.35 2.79
N GLY A 164 2.99 2.03 2.48
CA GLY A 164 4.12 2.95 2.61
C GLY A 164 4.27 3.87 1.40
N ASN A 165 3.46 3.66 0.34
CA ASN A 165 3.55 4.36 -0.95
C ASN A 165 4.98 4.37 -1.52
N ILE A 166 5.69 3.25 -1.38
CA ILE A 166 7.05 3.12 -1.92
C ILE A 166 6.97 3.15 -3.46
N PRO A 167 7.76 4.00 -4.15
CA PRO A 167 7.83 4.01 -5.60
C PRO A 167 8.30 2.66 -6.14
N ILE A 168 7.54 2.09 -7.08
CA ILE A 168 7.95 0.88 -7.80
C ILE A 168 8.67 1.33 -9.07
N THR A 169 9.93 0.94 -9.23
CA THR A 169 10.74 1.32 -10.40
C THR A 169 10.36 0.49 -11.60
N TYR A 170 10.55 1.06 -12.80
CA TYR A 170 10.39 0.30 -14.04
C TYR A 170 11.35 -0.90 -14.08
N ASP A 171 12.58 -0.78 -13.58
CA ASP A 171 13.55 -1.89 -13.56
C ASP A 171 12.97 -3.16 -12.91
N TYR A 172 12.24 -3.01 -11.80
CA TYR A 172 11.58 -4.13 -11.15
C TYR A 172 10.48 -4.74 -12.04
N ILE A 173 9.65 -3.90 -12.66
CA ILE A 173 8.61 -4.35 -13.61
C ILE A 173 9.24 -5.06 -14.80
N ALA A 174 10.35 -4.53 -15.31
CA ALA A 174 11.10 -5.09 -16.41
C ALA A 174 11.70 -6.46 -16.04
N THR A 175 12.14 -6.66 -14.78
CA THR A 175 12.51 -7.98 -14.27
C THR A 175 11.31 -8.92 -14.28
N LEU A 176 10.15 -8.51 -13.75
CA LEU A 176 8.96 -9.36 -13.71
C LEU A 176 8.56 -9.88 -15.10
N MET A 177 8.62 -9.05 -16.15
CA MET A 177 8.28 -9.46 -17.51
C MET A 177 9.29 -10.48 -18.11
N ARG A 178 10.53 -10.49 -17.60
CA ARG A 178 11.63 -11.38 -18.03
C ARG A 178 11.77 -12.64 -17.21
N THR A 179 11.11 -12.73 -16.06
CA THR A 179 11.26 -13.83 -15.11
C THR A 179 10.13 -14.85 -15.29
N PRO A 180 10.43 -16.13 -15.56
CA PRO A 180 9.44 -17.20 -15.49
C PRO A 180 8.82 -17.26 -14.09
N ASN A 181 7.56 -17.68 -14.01
CA ASN A 181 6.81 -17.80 -12.75
C ASN A 181 6.56 -16.49 -11.98
N ALA A 182 6.87 -15.32 -12.56
CA ALA A 182 6.75 -14.03 -11.87
C ALA A 182 5.32 -13.69 -11.40
N PHE A 183 4.30 -14.24 -12.06
CA PHE A 183 2.88 -13.99 -11.76
C PHE A 183 2.09 -15.30 -11.55
N GLY A 184 2.78 -16.37 -11.16
CA GLY A 184 2.27 -17.74 -11.15
C GLY A 184 2.93 -18.60 -12.23
N ASN A 185 2.79 -19.92 -12.11
CA ASN A 185 3.54 -20.90 -12.91
C ASN A 185 3.40 -20.69 -14.43
N GLY A 186 4.55 -20.58 -15.12
CA GLY A 186 4.63 -20.49 -16.58
C GLY A 186 5.84 -19.72 -17.12
N PRO A 187 5.97 -19.60 -18.45
CA PRO A 187 7.09 -18.94 -19.09
C PRO A 187 7.10 -17.42 -18.82
N ALA A 188 8.28 -16.80 -18.99
CA ALA A 188 8.41 -15.35 -18.97
C ALA A 188 7.58 -14.69 -20.09
N CYS A 189 7.00 -13.53 -19.81
CA CYS A 189 6.10 -12.83 -20.74
C CYS A 189 6.79 -12.49 -22.06
N ILE A 190 8.05 -12.03 -22.00
CA ILE A 190 8.80 -11.58 -23.18
C ILE A 190 9.13 -12.69 -24.18
N VAL A 191 8.99 -13.97 -23.81
CA VAL A 191 9.17 -15.07 -24.77
C VAL A 191 8.16 -14.96 -25.91
N CYS A 192 6.93 -14.55 -25.58
CA CYS A 192 5.84 -14.37 -26.55
C CYS A 192 5.59 -12.88 -26.89
N HIS A 193 5.95 -11.98 -25.97
CA HIS A 193 5.61 -10.56 -26.01
C HIS A 193 6.85 -9.66 -25.92
N SER A 194 7.67 -9.59 -26.98
CA SER A 194 8.96 -8.87 -27.00
C SER A 194 9.15 -7.92 -28.18
N SER A 195 8.12 -7.70 -29.00
CA SER A 195 8.22 -6.83 -30.16
C SER A 195 6.86 -6.25 -30.52
N ASN A 196 6.86 -5.04 -31.08
CA ASN A 196 5.67 -4.46 -31.68
C ASN A 196 5.43 -4.90 -33.14
N ASP A 197 6.24 -5.83 -33.64
CA ASP A 197 6.05 -6.53 -34.91
C ASP A 197 5.19 -7.79 -34.70
N PRO A 198 3.95 -7.84 -35.23
CA PRO A 198 3.05 -8.99 -35.07
C PRO A 198 3.58 -10.30 -35.65
N SER A 199 4.56 -10.26 -36.57
CA SER A 199 5.18 -11.48 -37.12
C SER A 199 6.14 -12.17 -36.14
N ARG A 200 6.57 -11.46 -35.10
CA ARG A 200 7.54 -11.96 -34.09
C ARG A 200 6.95 -12.05 -32.69
N SER A 201 5.81 -11.40 -32.47
CA SER A 201 5.20 -11.31 -31.16
C SER A 201 3.69 -11.34 -31.25
N TYR A 202 3.05 -12.18 -30.43
CA TYR A 202 1.60 -12.27 -30.39
C TYR A 202 0.99 -10.91 -30.09
N ARG A 203 0.04 -10.48 -30.92
CA ARG A 203 -0.63 -9.18 -30.87
C ARG A 203 0.27 -7.98 -31.14
N GLY A 204 1.50 -8.18 -31.60
CA GLY A 204 2.51 -7.12 -31.69
C GLY A 204 2.68 -6.40 -30.35
N LEU A 205 2.66 -7.17 -29.26
CA LEU A 205 2.76 -6.63 -27.90
C LEU A 205 4.20 -6.77 -27.41
N ASP A 206 4.85 -5.66 -27.13
CA ASP A 206 6.18 -5.65 -26.51
C ASP A 206 6.08 -5.41 -25.00
N LEU A 207 6.41 -6.42 -24.19
CA LEU A 207 6.51 -6.32 -22.74
C LEU A 207 7.97 -6.23 -22.26
N SER A 208 8.93 -6.08 -23.17
CA SER A 208 10.37 -6.01 -22.86
C SER A 208 10.87 -4.58 -22.62
N SER A 209 10.12 -3.57 -23.06
CA SER A 209 10.43 -2.15 -22.89
C SER A 209 9.25 -1.40 -22.24
N CYS A 210 9.53 -0.29 -21.55
CA CYS A 210 8.48 0.51 -20.93
C CYS A 210 7.58 1.13 -22.00
N GLU A 211 8.20 1.66 -23.05
CA GLU A 211 7.54 2.24 -24.21
C GLU A 211 6.69 1.18 -24.94
N GLY A 212 7.18 -0.05 -25.05
CA GLY A 212 6.42 -1.18 -25.59
C GLY A 212 5.17 -1.49 -24.77
N ILE A 213 5.31 -1.58 -23.44
CA ILE A 213 4.19 -1.83 -22.53
C ILE A 213 3.13 -0.73 -22.65
N LEU A 214 3.56 0.53 -22.68
CA LEU A 214 2.67 1.69 -22.79
C LEU A 214 2.02 1.80 -24.18
N ARG A 215 2.72 1.40 -25.24
CA ARG A 215 2.17 1.31 -26.60
C ARG A 215 1.09 0.24 -26.70
N GLY A 216 1.25 -0.87 -25.97
CA GLY A 216 0.29 -1.97 -25.95
C GLY A 216 0.35 -2.85 -27.20
N SER A 217 -0.78 -3.50 -27.53
CA SER A 217 -0.88 -4.36 -28.71
C SER A 217 -1.02 -3.51 -29.96
N THR A 218 -0.16 -3.75 -30.96
CA THR A 218 -0.15 -3.00 -32.23
C THR A 218 -0.89 -3.72 -33.36
N GLU A 219 -1.07 -5.04 -33.27
CA GLU A 219 -1.85 -5.79 -34.25
C GLU A 219 -3.34 -5.39 -34.17
N ALA A 220 -4.02 -5.26 -35.30
CA ALA A 220 -5.42 -4.87 -35.34
C ALA A 220 -6.33 -5.87 -34.57
N PRO A 221 -7.32 -5.40 -33.77
CA PRO A 221 -7.45 -4.03 -33.30
C PRO A 221 -6.34 -3.67 -32.31
N ALA A 222 -5.61 -2.58 -32.60
CA ALA A 222 -4.59 -2.05 -31.73
C ALA A 222 -5.24 -1.46 -30.47
N ARG A 223 -4.65 -1.72 -29.30
CA ARG A 223 -5.22 -1.26 -28.02
C ARG A 223 -4.18 -1.22 -26.90
N PRO A 224 -4.32 -0.26 -25.96
CA PRO A 224 -3.48 -0.21 -24.77
C PRO A 224 -3.71 -1.44 -23.89
N VAL A 225 -2.65 -1.87 -23.21
CA VAL A 225 -2.75 -2.91 -22.16
C VAL A 225 -2.64 -2.33 -20.76
N ILE A 226 -2.06 -1.13 -20.63
CA ILE A 226 -1.99 -0.33 -19.41
C ILE A 226 -2.81 0.94 -19.59
N SER A 227 -3.57 1.30 -18.56
CA SER A 227 -4.13 2.63 -18.36
C SER A 227 -3.44 3.27 -17.16
N PRO A 228 -2.48 4.19 -17.36
CA PRO A 228 -1.76 4.83 -16.27
C PRO A 228 -2.70 5.45 -15.23
N GLY A 229 -2.39 5.26 -13.95
CA GLY A 229 -3.23 5.65 -12.81
C GLY A 229 -4.42 4.72 -12.55
N LYS A 230 -4.70 3.76 -13.43
CA LYS A 230 -5.91 2.93 -13.40
C LYS A 230 -5.60 1.43 -13.50
N PRO A 231 -5.00 0.82 -12.46
CA PRO A 231 -4.61 -0.58 -12.49
C PRO A 231 -5.80 -1.52 -12.71
N VAL A 232 -6.95 -1.24 -12.09
CA VAL A 232 -8.14 -2.10 -12.17
C VAL A 232 -8.81 -2.04 -13.55
N GLU A 233 -8.60 -0.97 -14.32
CA GLU A 233 -9.10 -0.85 -15.71
C GLU A 233 -8.09 -1.42 -16.73
N SER A 234 -6.85 -1.70 -16.32
CA SER A 234 -5.77 -2.11 -17.22
C SER A 234 -5.93 -3.57 -17.66
N ARG A 235 -5.94 -3.80 -18.99
CA ARG A 235 -6.10 -5.12 -19.60
C ARG A 235 -5.01 -6.11 -19.18
N LEU A 236 -3.77 -5.66 -18.99
CA LEU A 236 -2.69 -6.52 -18.50
C LEU A 236 -3.04 -7.14 -17.13
N VAL A 237 -3.62 -6.34 -16.23
CA VAL A 237 -4.06 -6.81 -14.91
C VAL A 237 -5.21 -7.79 -15.04
N HIS A 238 -6.16 -7.56 -15.96
CA HIS A 238 -7.23 -8.53 -16.24
C HIS A 238 -6.65 -9.86 -16.72
N LYS A 239 -5.67 -9.84 -17.63
CA LYS A 239 -5.01 -11.06 -18.13
C LYS A 239 -4.29 -11.84 -17.04
N LEU A 240 -3.74 -11.19 -16.01
CA LEU A 240 -3.04 -11.88 -14.93
C LEU A 240 -3.99 -12.45 -13.87
N ARG A 241 -5.12 -11.78 -13.61
CA ARG A 241 -6.01 -12.11 -12.48
C ARG A 241 -7.24 -12.89 -12.89
N ASN A 242 -7.77 -12.66 -14.09
CA ASN A 242 -9.06 -13.19 -14.47
C ASN A 242 -8.89 -14.55 -15.18
N ASN A 243 -9.20 -15.64 -14.48
CA ASN A 243 -9.47 -16.94 -15.13
C ASN A 243 -10.52 -16.82 -16.25
N ARG A 244 -10.28 -17.53 -17.36
CA ARG A 244 -11.31 -17.75 -18.39
C ARG A 244 -12.44 -18.60 -17.82
N MET A 245 -13.65 -18.36 -18.31
CA MET A 245 -14.85 -19.10 -17.97
C MET A 245 -15.37 -19.89 -19.19
N PRO A 246 -15.96 -21.09 -18.98
CA PRO A 246 -16.10 -21.79 -17.71
C PRO A 246 -14.74 -22.16 -17.08
N LEU A 247 -14.68 -22.23 -15.76
CA LEU A 247 -13.40 -22.39 -15.05
C LEU A 247 -12.69 -23.67 -15.52
N GLY A 248 -11.43 -23.54 -15.93
CA GLY A 248 -10.63 -24.67 -16.42
C GLY A 248 -10.78 -24.98 -17.91
N VAL A 249 -11.55 -24.21 -18.67
CA VAL A 249 -11.58 -24.33 -20.14
C VAL A 249 -10.17 -24.16 -20.73
N SER A 250 -9.81 -25.03 -21.67
CA SER A 250 -8.50 -25.00 -22.33
C SER A 250 -8.29 -23.68 -23.09
N PHE A 251 -7.06 -23.15 -23.03
CA PHE A 251 -6.70 -21.96 -23.80
C PHE A 251 -6.73 -22.20 -25.32
N LEU A 252 -6.70 -23.46 -25.75
CA LEU A 252 -6.82 -23.89 -27.14
C LEU A 252 -8.27 -23.89 -27.63
N HIS A 253 -9.26 -23.86 -26.73
CA HIS A 253 -10.66 -23.79 -27.14
C HIS A 253 -10.92 -22.42 -27.80
N PRO A 254 -11.57 -22.37 -28.98
CA PRO A 254 -11.81 -21.12 -29.71
C PRO A 254 -12.52 -20.08 -28.84
N THR A 255 -12.25 -18.80 -29.12
CA THR A 255 -12.80 -17.65 -28.36
C THR A 255 -13.90 -16.92 -29.12
N ASP A 256 -14.31 -17.46 -30.26
CA ASP A 256 -15.22 -16.89 -31.24
C ASP A 256 -16.28 -17.90 -31.71
N THR A 257 -16.54 -18.94 -30.91
CA THR A 257 -17.58 -19.95 -31.18
C THR A 257 -18.97 -19.33 -31.33
N GLU A 258 -19.88 -20.05 -31.99
CA GLU A 258 -21.27 -19.58 -32.17
C GLU A 258 -21.95 -19.19 -30.85
N SER A 259 -21.77 -19.97 -29.77
CA SER A 259 -22.27 -19.66 -28.43
C SER A 259 -21.73 -18.33 -27.90
N ILE A 260 -20.42 -18.09 -28.04
CA ILE A 260 -19.79 -16.83 -27.62
C ILE A 260 -20.30 -15.66 -28.47
N GLN A 261 -20.47 -15.86 -29.79
CA GLN A 261 -21.00 -14.83 -30.68
C GLN A 261 -22.47 -14.50 -30.39
N LYS A 262 -23.29 -15.48 -29.98
CA LYS A 262 -24.67 -15.25 -29.52
C LYS A 262 -24.70 -14.36 -28.27
N VAL A 263 -23.85 -14.65 -27.28
CA VAL A 263 -23.71 -13.80 -26.07
C VAL A 263 -23.24 -12.40 -26.46
N LYS A 264 -22.20 -12.29 -27.30
CA LYS A 264 -21.69 -11.00 -27.78
C LYS A 264 -22.78 -10.18 -28.47
N LYS A 265 -23.47 -10.79 -29.44
CA LYS A 265 -24.56 -10.17 -30.21
C LYS A 265 -25.67 -9.65 -29.31
N TRP A 266 -26.10 -10.45 -28.32
CA TRP A 266 -27.11 -10.02 -27.36
C TRP A 266 -26.66 -8.80 -26.55
N ILE A 267 -25.43 -8.81 -26.03
CA ILE A 267 -24.89 -7.66 -25.28
C ILE A 267 -24.83 -6.42 -26.17
N ASP A 268 -24.22 -6.53 -27.36
CA ASP A 268 -24.06 -5.40 -28.29
C ASP A 268 -25.42 -4.84 -28.77
N SER A 269 -26.46 -5.69 -28.83
CA SER A 269 -27.84 -5.29 -29.17
C SER A 269 -28.60 -4.65 -28.00
N GLY A 270 -27.96 -4.43 -26.86
CA GLY A 270 -28.55 -3.76 -25.69
C GLY A 270 -28.98 -4.70 -24.57
N ALA A 271 -28.63 -5.98 -24.65
CA ALA A 271 -28.90 -6.97 -23.60
C ALA A 271 -30.36 -6.98 -23.13
N ALA A 272 -31.32 -7.06 -24.04
CA ALA A 272 -32.76 -7.06 -23.72
C ALA A 272 -33.25 -8.46 -23.28
N ASP A 273 -34.34 -8.51 -22.50
CA ASP A 273 -35.05 -9.77 -22.13
C ASP A 273 -36.04 -10.20 -23.22
N ASP A 274 -35.53 -10.40 -24.42
CA ASP A 274 -36.31 -10.73 -25.61
C ASP A 274 -36.29 -12.25 -25.93
N GLU A 275 -36.99 -12.63 -26.99
CA GLU A 275 -37.01 -14.02 -27.46
C GLU A 275 -35.62 -14.54 -27.85
N PHE A 276 -34.74 -13.68 -28.39
CA PHE A 276 -33.38 -14.08 -28.72
C PHE A 276 -32.60 -14.45 -27.46
N PHE A 277 -32.70 -13.64 -26.40
CA PHE A 277 -32.09 -13.97 -25.11
C PHE A 277 -32.62 -15.30 -24.56
N LYS A 278 -33.95 -15.45 -24.47
CA LYS A 278 -34.59 -16.61 -23.84
C LYS A 278 -34.30 -17.93 -24.56
N THR A 279 -34.22 -17.90 -25.90
CA THR A 279 -34.07 -19.11 -26.71
C THR A 279 -32.63 -19.40 -27.11
N SER A 280 -31.80 -18.37 -27.30
CA SER A 280 -30.46 -18.50 -27.90
C SER A 280 -29.31 -18.16 -26.97
N VAL A 281 -29.56 -17.49 -25.84
CA VAL A 281 -28.49 -17.05 -24.92
C VAL A 281 -28.61 -17.70 -23.55
N LEU A 282 -29.75 -17.53 -22.86
CA LEU A 282 -29.96 -18.05 -21.51
C LEU A 282 -29.71 -19.56 -21.40
N PRO A 283 -30.17 -20.42 -22.34
CA PRO A 283 -29.92 -21.86 -22.26
C PRO A 283 -28.43 -22.22 -22.30
N LEU A 284 -27.58 -21.39 -22.92
CA LEU A 284 -26.14 -21.64 -23.02
C LEU A 284 -25.47 -21.69 -21.63
N PHE A 285 -25.99 -20.96 -20.63
CA PHE A 285 -25.43 -20.99 -19.28
C PHE A 285 -25.79 -22.26 -18.51
N ALA A 286 -26.82 -22.99 -18.95
CA ALA A 286 -27.22 -24.28 -18.40
C ALA A 286 -26.68 -25.47 -19.21
N GLU A 287 -26.18 -25.24 -20.42
CA GLU A 287 -25.59 -26.26 -21.30
C GLU A 287 -24.10 -26.45 -20.98
N PRO A 288 -23.67 -27.61 -20.46
CA PRO A 288 -22.28 -27.82 -20.03
C PRO A 288 -21.24 -27.58 -21.12
N THR A 289 -21.58 -27.97 -22.36
CA THR A 289 -20.62 -27.98 -23.47
C THR A 289 -20.60 -26.68 -24.29
N ALA A 290 -21.50 -25.73 -24.00
CA ALA A 290 -21.72 -24.53 -24.82
C ALA A 290 -20.46 -23.68 -25.03
N PHE A 291 -19.52 -23.73 -24.08
CA PHE A 291 -18.29 -22.93 -24.06
C PHE A 291 -17.02 -23.76 -23.91
N GLY A 292 -17.05 -25.05 -24.29
CA GLY A 292 -15.86 -25.92 -24.32
C GLY A 292 -15.46 -26.51 -22.97
N SER A 293 -16.40 -26.61 -22.02
CA SER A 293 -16.23 -27.29 -20.73
C SER A 293 -17.20 -28.48 -20.63
N GLU A 294 -17.11 -29.23 -19.53
CA GLU A 294 -18.09 -30.27 -19.14
C GLU A 294 -18.98 -29.79 -17.98
N ILE A 295 -18.89 -28.51 -17.62
CA ILE A 295 -19.59 -27.91 -16.48
C ILE A 295 -20.41 -26.72 -16.97
N ALA A 296 -21.71 -26.75 -16.69
CA ALA A 296 -22.61 -25.64 -16.97
C ALA A 296 -22.31 -24.46 -16.04
N CYS A 297 -22.45 -23.23 -16.52
CA CYS A 297 -22.14 -22.04 -15.71
C CYS A 297 -23.00 -21.97 -14.44
N VAL A 298 -24.28 -22.37 -14.54
CA VAL A 298 -25.22 -22.37 -13.42
C VAL A 298 -24.88 -23.38 -12.32
N SER A 299 -23.99 -24.37 -12.54
CA SER A 299 -23.57 -25.28 -11.46
C SER A 299 -22.83 -24.54 -10.33
N CYS A 300 -22.20 -23.41 -10.67
CA CYS A 300 -21.43 -22.56 -9.77
C CYS A 300 -22.02 -21.15 -9.63
N HIS A 301 -22.93 -20.76 -10.52
CA HIS A 301 -23.50 -19.41 -10.61
C HIS A 301 -25.03 -19.44 -10.74
N ALA A 302 -25.74 -19.98 -9.74
CA ALA A 302 -27.20 -20.07 -9.70
C ALA A 302 -27.86 -19.26 -8.57
N GLY A 303 -27.10 -18.38 -7.89
CA GLY A 303 -27.64 -17.63 -6.76
C GLY A 303 -26.69 -16.59 -6.19
N PHE A 304 -27.22 -15.76 -5.28
CA PHE A 304 -26.46 -14.67 -4.66
C PHE A 304 -25.86 -15.05 -3.29
N ARG A 305 -25.92 -16.32 -2.90
CA ARG A 305 -25.33 -16.81 -1.66
C ARG A 305 -23.99 -17.47 -1.97
N ASP A 306 -22.92 -16.82 -1.53
CA ASP A 306 -21.55 -17.34 -1.56
C ASP A 306 -21.14 -17.79 -0.14
N PRO A 307 -20.81 -19.08 0.09
CA PRO A 307 -20.94 -20.23 -0.80
C PRO A 307 -22.40 -20.75 -0.92
N PRO A 308 -22.76 -21.58 -1.95
CA PRO A 308 -21.87 -22.20 -2.94
C PRO A 308 -21.69 -21.41 -4.25
N ASN A 309 -22.33 -20.25 -4.39
CA ASN A 309 -22.29 -19.48 -5.65
C ASN A 309 -21.17 -18.45 -5.63
N PHE A 310 -20.09 -18.73 -6.36
CA PHE A 310 -18.89 -17.91 -6.33
C PHE A 310 -19.17 -16.46 -6.74
N ASN A 311 -18.65 -15.53 -5.94
CA ASN A 311 -18.76 -14.08 -6.14
C ASN A 311 -20.21 -13.57 -6.17
N GLU A 312 -21.16 -14.34 -5.63
CA GLU A 312 -22.59 -14.03 -5.68
C GLU A 312 -23.07 -13.71 -7.11
N VAL A 313 -22.65 -14.50 -8.10
CA VAL A 313 -23.14 -14.37 -9.49
C VAL A 313 -24.26 -15.38 -9.72
N ASN A 314 -25.31 -14.94 -10.42
CA ASN A 314 -26.42 -15.78 -10.81
C ASN A 314 -26.72 -15.63 -12.31
N LEU A 315 -26.59 -16.74 -13.06
CA LEU A 315 -26.77 -16.81 -14.51
C LEU A 315 -28.06 -17.56 -14.90
N SER A 316 -28.97 -17.80 -13.95
CA SER A 316 -30.19 -18.61 -14.18
C SER A 316 -31.37 -17.84 -14.81
N SER A 317 -31.33 -16.51 -14.84
CA SER A 317 -32.39 -15.67 -15.42
C SER A 317 -31.84 -14.33 -15.89
N TYR A 318 -32.63 -13.61 -16.71
CA TYR A 318 -32.31 -12.27 -17.16
C TYR A 318 -32.03 -11.31 -15.99
N GLU A 319 -33.01 -11.15 -15.09
CA GLU A 319 -32.92 -10.25 -13.94
C GLU A 319 -31.70 -10.56 -13.07
N ALA A 320 -31.40 -11.84 -12.89
CA ALA A 320 -30.26 -12.29 -12.12
C ALA A 320 -28.92 -11.93 -12.77
N ILE A 321 -28.78 -12.13 -14.09
CA ILE A 321 -27.59 -11.74 -14.85
C ILE A 321 -27.38 -10.23 -14.76
N MET A 322 -28.45 -9.45 -14.91
CA MET A 322 -28.39 -7.98 -14.88
C MET A 322 -28.15 -7.42 -13.47
N THR A 323 -28.49 -8.17 -12.41
CA THR A 323 -28.17 -7.80 -11.02
C THR A 323 -26.65 -7.79 -10.76
N GLY A 324 -25.89 -8.65 -11.43
CA GLY A 324 -24.43 -8.69 -11.36
C GLY A 324 -23.85 -9.37 -10.11
N ALA A 325 -22.54 -9.27 -9.96
CA ALA A 325 -21.75 -9.94 -8.93
C ALA A 325 -21.79 -9.18 -7.58
N PHE A 326 -21.54 -9.90 -6.47
CA PHE A 326 -21.47 -9.35 -5.11
C PHE A 326 -22.71 -8.53 -4.70
N SER A 327 -23.87 -8.83 -5.28
CA SER A 327 -25.07 -8.01 -5.11
C SER A 327 -25.59 -7.99 -3.67
N ARG A 328 -25.53 -9.11 -2.94
CA ARG A 328 -25.93 -9.18 -1.53
C ARG A 328 -24.90 -8.52 -0.62
N THR A 329 -23.61 -8.74 -0.90
CA THR A 329 -22.53 -8.11 -0.14
C THR A 329 -22.54 -6.59 -0.31
N ASN A 330 -22.66 -6.09 -1.54
CA ASN A 330 -22.73 -4.65 -1.80
C ASN A 330 -24.01 -4.01 -1.27
N LYS A 331 -25.14 -4.72 -1.30
CA LYS A 331 -26.41 -4.22 -0.74
C LYS A 331 -26.30 -3.90 0.75
N LYS A 332 -25.52 -4.67 1.53
CA LYS A 332 -25.25 -4.37 2.96
C LYS A 332 -24.52 -3.04 3.15
N GLN A 333 -23.83 -2.56 2.12
CA GLN A 333 -23.11 -1.28 2.09
C GLN A 333 -23.89 -0.19 1.34
N GLY A 334 -25.16 -0.42 0.99
CA GLY A 334 -25.98 0.52 0.22
C GLY A 334 -25.52 0.69 -1.23
N ARG A 335 -24.78 -0.27 -1.79
CA ARG A 335 -24.25 -0.23 -3.16
C ARG A 335 -24.93 -1.29 -4.04
N PRO A 336 -25.09 -1.05 -5.35
CA PRO A 336 -25.58 -2.06 -6.27
C PRO A 336 -24.56 -3.20 -6.46
N GLY A 337 -25.02 -4.32 -7.04
CA GLY A 337 -24.12 -5.36 -7.54
C GLY A 337 -23.15 -4.80 -8.59
N ILE A 338 -22.01 -5.46 -8.74
CA ILE A 338 -21.03 -5.11 -9.76
C ILE A 338 -21.55 -5.64 -11.11
N PRO A 339 -21.80 -4.76 -12.10
CA PRO A 339 -22.32 -5.20 -13.39
C PRO A 339 -21.38 -6.20 -14.05
N ILE A 340 -21.94 -7.32 -14.53
CA ILE A 340 -21.22 -8.29 -15.37
C ILE A 340 -21.57 -8.15 -16.85
N VAL A 341 -22.71 -7.51 -17.14
CA VAL A 341 -23.16 -7.11 -18.47
C VAL A 341 -23.30 -5.59 -18.50
N ILE A 342 -22.74 -4.98 -19.52
CA ILE A 342 -22.89 -3.55 -19.85
C ILE A 342 -23.58 -3.53 -21.22
N PRO A 343 -24.88 -3.18 -21.28
CA PRO A 343 -25.62 -3.10 -22.54
C PRO A 343 -24.86 -2.28 -23.60
N HIS A 344 -24.89 -2.75 -24.84
CA HIS A 344 -24.19 -2.19 -26.01
C HIS A 344 -22.66 -2.27 -25.98
N GLU A 345 -22.05 -2.83 -24.93
CA GLU A 345 -20.60 -2.84 -24.75
C GLU A 345 -20.07 -4.21 -24.35
N ALA A 346 -20.09 -5.20 -25.25
CA ALA A 346 -19.57 -6.54 -24.97
C ALA A 346 -18.10 -6.51 -24.51
N GLU A 347 -17.25 -5.71 -25.16
CA GLU A 347 -15.82 -5.60 -24.82
C GLU A 347 -15.57 -5.04 -23.41
N LYS A 348 -16.53 -4.33 -22.80
CA LYS A 348 -16.46 -3.85 -21.41
C LYS A 348 -17.22 -4.75 -20.43
N SER A 349 -18.01 -5.69 -20.94
CA SER A 349 -18.80 -6.61 -20.13
C SER A 349 -17.94 -7.75 -19.61
N ARG A 350 -17.85 -7.89 -18.28
CA ARG A 350 -17.09 -8.97 -17.64
C ARG A 350 -17.56 -10.35 -18.09
N LEU A 351 -18.85 -10.54 -18.35
CA LEU A 351 -19.39 -11.79 -18.87
C LEU A 351 -18.69 -12.19 -20.18
N TYR A 352 -18.61 -11.28 -21.15
CA TYR A 352 -17.96 -11.54 -22.43
C TYR A 352 -16.44 -11.65 -22.31
N GLN A 353 -15.81 -10.76 -21.52
CA GLN A 353 -14.37 -10.84 -21.25
C GLN A 353 -13.98 -12.19 -20.65
N ARG A 354 -14.75 -12.69 -19.67
CA ARG A 354 -14.48 -14.00 -19.05
C ARG A 354 -14.59 -15.17 -20.04
N LEU A 355 -15.45 -15.09 -21.05
CA LEU A 355 -15.58 -16.15 -22.08
C LEU A 355 -14.42 -16.16 -23.08
N THR A 356 -13.86 -14.98 -23.38
CA THR A 356 -12.91 -14.78 -24.49
C THR A 356 -11.46 -14.60 -24.04
N GLU A 357 -11.24 -14.25 -22.77
CA GLU A 357 -9.92 -13.90 -22.28
C GLU A 357 -9.27 -15.05 -21.51
N ASN A 358 -8.32 -15.72 -22.15
CA ASN A 358 -7.40 -16.62 -21.46
C ASN A 358 -6.57 -15.84 -20.44
N ARG A 359 -6.43 -16.40 -19.21
CA ARG A 359 -5.48 -15.95 -18.20
C ARG A 359 -4.05 -16.18 -18.70
N MET A 360 -3.16 -15.27 -18.33
CA MET A 360 -1.74 -15.32 -18.65
C MET A 360 -0.93 -15.74 -17.42
N PRO A 361 0.16 -16.51 -17.61
CA PRO A 361 0.59 -17.11 -18.87
C PRO A 361 -0.38 -18.21 -19.37
N PRO A 362 -0.41 -18.54 -20.68
CA PRO A 362 -1.35 -19.51 -21.22
C PRO A 362 -1.22 -20.87 -20.52
N GLY A 363 -2.34 -21.46 -20.12
CA GLY A 363 -2.37 -22.76 -19.43
C GLY A 363 -2.07 -22.69 -17.92
N ILE A 364 -1.90 -21.50 -17.35
CA ILE A 364 -1.79 -21.33 -15.89
C ILE A 364 -2.99 -21.98 -15.18
N ASN A 365 -2.71 -22.71 -14.09
CA ASN A 365 -3.74 -23.39 -13.31
C ASN A 365 -4.71 -22.34 -12.71
N PRO A 366 -6.05 -22.51 -12.87
CA PRO A 366 -7.01 -21.54 -12.33
C PRO A 366 -6.97 -21.35 -10.81
N GLY A 367 -6.42 -22.33 -10.07
CA GLY A 367 -6.20 -22.26 -8.63
C GLY A 367 -4.97 -21.44 -8.20
N GLU A 368 -4.12 -21.02 -9.14
CA GLU A 368 -3.01 -20.10 -8.87
C GLU A 368 -3.55 -18.77 -8.36
N GLU A 369 -2.89 -18.21 -7.35
CA GLU A 369 -3.33 -17.01 -6.64
C GLU A 369 -3.58 -15.85 -7.62
N SER A 370 -4.81 -15.32 -7.62
CA SER A 370 -5.17 -14.18 -8.48
C SER A 370 -4.63 -12.85 -7.94
N ASP A 371 -4.23 -12.80 -6.67
CA ASP A 371 -3.74 -11.61 -5.97
C ASP A 371 -2.24 -11.72 -5.62
N HIS A 372 -1.48 -12.45 -6.44
CA HIS A 372 -0.04 -12.64 -6.28
C HIS A 372 0.67 -11.30 -5.96
N PRO A 373 1.65 -11.25 -5.03
CA PRO A 373 2.29 -10.01 -4.63
C PRO A 373 2.88 -9.20 -5.78
N ASN A 374 3.50 -9.87 -6.75
CA ASN A 374 4.05 -9.20 -7.95
C ASN A 374 2.96 -8.56 -8.81
N THR A 375 1.75 -9.14 -8.87
CA THR A 375 0.60 -8.51 -9.53
C THR A 375 0.19 -7.24 -8.77
N SER A 376 0.21 -7.28 -7.44
CA SER A 376 -0.07 -6.09 -6.61
C SER A 376 0.98 -4.98 -6.80
N LEU A 377 2.27 -5.34 -6.94
CA LEU A 377 3.35 -4.40 -7.22
C LEU A 377 3.25 -3.81 -8.64
N LEU A 378 2.91 -4.62 -9.63
CA LEU A 378 2.59 -4.14 -10.98
C LEU A 378 1.41 -3.16 -10.96
N MET A 379 0.34 -3.50 -10.24
CA MET A 379 -0.81 -2.62 -10.06
C MET A 379 -0.40 -1.30 -9.39
N ARG A 380 0.49 -1.33 -8.39
CA ARG A 380 1.02 -0.12 -7.75
C ARG A 380 1.85 0.73 -8.72
N TRP A 381 2.70 0.13 -9.54
CA TRP A 381 3.44 0.86 -10.59
C TRP A 381 2.49 1.54 -11.58
N ILE A 382 1.43 0.85 -12.01
CA ILE A 382 0.40 1.43 -12.87
C ILE A 382 -0.31 2.59 -12.17
N GLU A 383 -0.71 2.41 -10.91
CA GLU A 383 -1.35 3.45 -10.07
C GLU A 383 -0.47 4.68 -9.92
N GLN A 384 0.85 4.49 -9.80
CA GLN A 384 1.85 5.55 -9.76
C GLN A 384 2.08 6.21 -11.13
N GLY A 385 1.35 5.83 -12.18
CA GLY A 385 1.43 6.47 -13.49
C GLY A 385 2.28 5.72 -14.52
N ALA A 386 2.70 4.49 -14.21
CA ALA A 386 3.44 3.62 -15.12
C ALA A 386 4.72 4.27 -15.69
N TRP A 387 5.48 4.94 -14.82
CA TRP A 387 6.68 5.68 -15.22
C TRP A 387 7.83 4.75 -15.63
N CYS A 388 8.58 5.16 -16.66
CA CYS A 388 9.71 4.41 -17.21
C CYS A 388 11.05 4.64 -16.47
N LYS A 389 11.00 5.07 -15.21
CA LYS A 389 12.18 5.42 -14.41
C LYS A 389 12.40 4.44 -13.26
#